data_AF-A0AAW2N741-F1
#
_entry.id   AF-A0AAW2N741-F1
#
_cell.length_a   1.000
_cell.length_b   1.000
_cell.length_c   1.000
_cell.angle_alpha   90.00
_cell.angle_beta   90.00
_cell.angle_gamma   90.00
#
_symmetry.space_group_name_H-M   'P 1'
#
loop_
_entity.id
_entity.type
_entity.pdbx_description
1 polymer ?
#
loop_
_entity_poly.entity_id
_entity_poly.type
_entity_poly.pdbx_seq_one_letter_code
_entity_poly.pdbx_strand_id
1 'polypeptide(L)'
;MYNGGLAGLTYWSPNVNIFRDPRWGRGQETPGEDPVVAGIYAARYVRGLQGSDGGDRLKVAACCKHYTAYDLDNWGGVDRFHFNAKVKEQDLKDTFDIPFRSCVKEGKVASVMCSYNQVNGIPTCADPKLLRRNVRAAWRLNGGVLFNNQHLKQRQRL
;
A
#
# COMPACT_ATOMS: atom_id res chain seq x y z
N MET A 1 -8.19 9.60 -25.66
CA MET A 1 -8.05 8.29 -24.99
C MET A 1 -9.23 7.42 -25.42
N TYR A 2 -8.97 6.20 -25.89
CA TYR A 2 -10.02 5.28 -26.38
C TYR A 2 -11.07 4.87 -25.33
N ASN A 3 -10.79 5.08 -24.03
CA ASN A 3 -11.70 4.76 -22.92
C ASN A 3 -12.27 6.01 -22.21
N GLY A 4 -12.31 7.16 -22.89
CA GLY A 4 -12.84 8.40 -22.30
C GLY A 4 -14.29 8.21 -21.82
N GLY A 5 -14.54 8.43 -20.53
CA GLY A 5 -15.87 8.31 -19.92
C GLY A 5 -16.30 6.91 -19.49
N LEU A 6 -15.49 5.87 -19.73
CA LEU A 6 -15.81 4.47 -19.36
C LEU A 6 -15.03 3.96 -18.14
N ALA A 7 -14.01 4.68 -17.70
CA ALA A 7 -13.20 4.28 -16.55
C ALA A 7 -13.80 4.78 -15.22
N GLY A 8 -13.67 3.97 -14.17
CA GLY A 8 -14.03 4.39 -12.81
C GLY A 8 -13.10 5.48 -12.25
N LEU A 9 -13.50 6.10 -11.13
CA LEU A 9 -12.74 7.20 -10.50
C LEU A 9 -11.77 6.73 -9.42
N THR A 10 -11.59 5.42 -9.21
CA THR A 10 -10.73 4.87 -8.16
C THR A 10 -9.71 3.92 -8.78
N TYR A 11 -8.42 4.16 -8.49
CA TYR A 11 -7.32 3.35 -9.02
C TYR A 11 -6.50 2.75 -7.89
N TRP A 12 -6.26 1.45 -7.98
CA TRP A 12 -5.42 0.72 -7.02
C TRP A 12 -3.93 0.86 -7.35
N SER A 13 -3.46 2.11 -7.32
CA SER A 13 -2.09 2.52 -7.64
C SER A 13 -1.73 3.75 -6.80
N PRO A 14 -0.44 3.96 -6.47
CA PRO A 14 0.74 3.17 -6.89
C PRO A 14 1.05 1.94 -6.02
N ASN A 15 1.82 1.00 -6.60
CA ASN A 15 2.55 -0.01 -5.82
C ASN A 15 3.85 0.63 -5.29
N VAL A 16 3.97 0.73 -3.97
CA VAL A 16 5.06 1.44 -3.30
C VAL A 16 5.81 0.53 -2.31
N ASN A 17 5.59 -0.78 -2.41
CA ASN A 17 6.35 -1.75 -1.66
C ASN A 17 7.84 -1.67 -2.04
N ILE A 18 8.70 -2.01 -1.09
CA ILE A 18 10.15 -2.05 -1.28
C ILE A 18 10.52 -3.31 -2.04
N PHE A 19 11.27 -3.20 -3.14
CA PHE A 19 11.77 -4.36 -3.89
C PHE A 19 12.94 -5.03 -3.17
N ARG A 20 12.67 -5.62 -2.01
CA ARG A 20 13.71 -6.11 -1.09
C ARG A 20 14.32 -7.44 -1.52
N ASP A 21 13.52 -8.31 -2.13
CA ASP A 21 13.98 -9.59 -2.67
C ASP A 21 13.90 -9.54 -4.21
N PRO A 22 15.01 -9.66 -4.94
CA PRO A 22 15.02 -9.55 -6.40
C PRO A 22 14.23 -10.68 -7.10
N ARG A 23 13.87 -11.75 -6.37
CA ARG A 23 13.07 -12.86 -6.90
C ARG A 23 11.57 -12.55 -6.86
N TRP A 24 11.16 -11.46 -6.21
CA TRP A 24 9.75 -11.10 -6.12
C TRP A 24 9.18 -10.77 -7.50
N GLY A 25 8.26 -11.60 -7.99
CA GLY A 25 7.68 -11.49 -9.33
C GLY A 25 6.90 -10.19 -9.62
N ARG A 26 6.62 -9.38 -8.59
CA ARG A 26 5.96 -8.07 -8.73
C ARG A 26 6.88 -6.89 -8.39
N GLY A 27 8.18 -7.13 -8.19
CA GLY A 27 9.17 -6.07 -8.00
C GLY A 27 9.22 -5.07 -9.14
N GLN A 28 8.96 -5.52 -10.38
CA GLN A 28 8.83 -4.69 -11.58
C GLN A 28 7.73 -3.60 -11.50
N GLU A 29 6.78 -3.73 -10.57
CA GLU A 29 5.71 -2.73 -10.36
C GLU A 29 6.15 -1.57 -9.45
N THR A 30 7.31 -1.68 -8.80
CA THR A 30 7.75 -0.78 -7.73
C THR A 30 8.82 0.20 -8.24
N PRO A 31 9.04 1.32 -7.54
CA PRO A 31 10.12 2.25 -7.85
C PRO A 31 11.51 1.77 -7.38
N GLY A 32 11.67 0.51 -6.95
CA GLY A 32 12.96 -0.08 -6.55
C GLY A 32 13.06 -0.42 -5.07
N GLU A 33 14.29 -0.62 -4.59
CA GLU A 33 14.62 -1.08 -3.24
C GLU A 33 14.84 0.04 -2.21
N ASP A 34 15.03 1.28 -2.66
CA ASP A 34 15.34 2.40 -1.76
C ASP A 34 14.07 3.05 -1.17
N PRO A 35 13.94 3.14 0.17
CA PRO A 35 12.75 3.71 0.81
C PRO A 35 12.51 5.19 0.52
N VAL A 36 13.58 5.98 0.34
CA VAL A 36 13.47 7.42 0.10
C VAL A 36 12.97 7.68 -1.31
N VAL A 37 13.55 7.00 -2.31
CA VAL A 37 13.10 7.03 -3.71
C VAL A 37 11.65 6.56 -3.80
N ALA A 38 11.31 5.45 -3.14
CA ALA A 38 9.94 4.95 -3.11
C ALA A 38 8.95 5.93 -2.46
N GLY A 39 9.36 6.63 -1.40
CA GLY A 39 8.56 7.68 -0.76
C GLY A 39 8.33 8.90 -1.64
N ILE A 40 9.38 9.38 -2.33
CA ILE A 40 9.27 10.49 -3.29
C ILE A 40 8.36 10.09 -4.45
N TYR A 41 8.57 8.91 -5.03
CA TYR A 41 7.73 8.36 -6.08
C TYR A 41 6.26 8.30 -5.64
N ALA A 42 5.99 7.74 -4.46
CA ALA A 42 4.64 7.61 -3.92
C ALA A 42 3.93 8.97 -3.83
N ALA A 43 4.57 9.97 -3.22
CA ALA A 43 4.00 11.29 -3.05
C ALA A 43 3.72 11.98 -4.39
N ARG A 44 4.65 11.90 -5.35
CA ARG A 44 4.49 12.54 -6.67
C ARG A 44 3.45 11.83 -7.53
N TYR A 45 3.44 10.50 -7.52
CA TYR A 45 2.47 9.70 -8.28
C TYR A 45 1.04 9.96 -7.79
N VAL A 46 0.84 10.00 -6.47
CA VAL A 46 -0.47 10.33 -5.88
C VAL A 46 -0.92 11.73 -6.26
N ARG A 47 -0.05 12.75 -6.13
CA ARG A 47 -0.41 14.14 -6.52
C ARG A 47 -0.76 14.23 -8.01
N GLY A 48 -0.03 13.52 -8.87
CA GLY A 48 -0.31 13.47 -10.31
C GLY A 48 -1.65 12.81 -10.65
N LEU A 49 -1.99 11.70 -9.98
CA LEU A 49 -3.28 11.03 -10.15
C LEU A 49 -4.43 11.87 -9.62
N GLN A 50 -4.31 12.34 -8.37
CA GLN A 50 -5.40 13.01 -7.68
C GLN A 50 -5.66 14.44 -8.13
N GLY A 51 -4.71 15.02 -8.88
CA GLY A 51 -4.73 16.41 -9.28
C GLY A 51 -4.07 17.30 -8.23
N SER A 52 -3.35 18.32 -8.72
CA SER A 52 -2.66 19.34 -7.93
C SER A 52 -3.49 20.61 -7.72
N ASP A 53 -4.60 20.73 -8.44
CA ASP A 53 -5.19 22.03 -8.76
C ASP A 53 -6.25 22.41 -7.74
N GLY A 54 -5.82 22.64 -6.48
CA GLY A 54 -6.39 23.56 -5.48
C GLY A 54 -7.88 23.53 -5.13
N GLY A 55 -8.70 22.71 -5.79
CA GLY A 55 -10.13 22.59 -5.57
C GLY A 55 -10.47 21.40 -4.68
N ASP A 56 -11.66 21.44 -4.09
CA ASP A 56 -12.18 20.40 -3.18
C ASP A 56 -12.55 19.08 -3.87
N ARG A 57 -12.02 18.79 -5.07
CA ARG A 57 -12.39 17.63 -5.87
C ARG A 57 -11.16 16.88 -6.38
N LEU A 58 -11.15 15.57 -6.16
CA LEU A 58 -10.15 14.67 -6.73
C LEU A 58 -10.39 14.50 -8.24
N LYS A 59 -9.31 14.52 -9.02
CA LYS A 59 -9.34 14.11 -10.44
C LYS A 59 -9.67 12.62 -10.55
N VAL A 60 -8.92 11.79 -9.83
CA VAL A 60 -9.24 10.39 -9.51
C VAL A 60 -8.74 10.08 -8.10
N ALA A 61 -9.26 9.05 -7.44
CA ALA A 61 -8.79 8.61 -6.12
C ALA A 61 -7.66 7.57 -6.28
N ALA A 62 -6.48 7.89 -5.74
CA ALA A 62 -5.35 6.98 -5.69
C ALA A 62 -5.43 6.06 -4.45
N CYS A 63 -4.71 4.95 -4.51
CA CYS A 63 -4.63 3.98 -3.44
C CYS A 63 -3.23 3.36 -3.37
N CYS A 64 -2.44 3.77 -2.37
CA CYS A 64 -1.13 3.17 -2.14
C CYS A 64 -1.27 1.75 -1.64
N LYS A 65 -0.52 0.84 -2.26
CA LYS A 65 -0.56 -0.59 -1.94
C LYS A 65 0.85 -1.19 -1.92
N HIS A 66 1.08 -2.29 -1.22
CA HIS A 66 0.17 -3.05 -0.34
C HIS A 66 0.69 -2.96 1.10
N TYR A 67 -0.07 -2.33 1.99
CA TYR A 67 0.36 -1.99 3.35
C TYR A 67 0.23 -3.20 4.29
N THR A 68 1.31 -3.79 4.82
CA THR A 68 2.74 -3.47 4.65
C THR A 68 3.56 -4.76 4.58
N ALA A 69 4.89 -4.63 4.38
CA ALA A 69 5.85 -5.74 4.31
C ALA A 69 5.36 -6.88 3.40
N TYR A 70 4.96 -6.49 2.19
CA TYR A 70 4.47 -7.36 1.13
C TYR A 70 5.44 -7.29 -0.04
N ASP A 71 6.30 -8.29 -0.14
CA ASP A 71 7.40 -8.38 -1.10
C ASP A 71 7.68 -9.85 -1.53
N LEU A 72 6.66 -10.71 -1.41
CA LEU A 72 6.73 -12.12 -1.82
C LEU A 72 5.40 -12.57 -2.43
N ASP A 73 5.46 -13.25 -3.59
CA ASP A 73 4.28 -13.83 -4.23
C ASP A 73 4.15 -15.34 -3.96
N ASN A 74 5.17 -16.11 -4.33
CA ASN A 74 5.27 -17.53 -4.06
C ASN A 74 6.74 -17.95 -4.11
N TRP A 75 7.29 -18.38 -2.98
CA TRP A 75 8.66 -18.86 -2.91
C TRP A 75 8.84 -19.84 -1.74
N GLY A 76 9.64 -20.89 -1.94
CA GLY A 76 9.96 -21.85 -0.89
C GLY A 76 8.75 -22.60 -0.32
N GLY A 77 7.70 -22.79 -1.12
CA GLY A 77 6.45 -23.45 -0.68
C GLY A 77 5.50 -22.56 0.11
N VAL A 78 5.79 -21.26 0.23
CA VAL A 78 4.93 -20.27 0.90
C VAL A 78 4.39 -19.30 -0.12
N ASP A 79 3.06 -19.21 -0.22
CA ASP A 79 2.40 -18.19 -1.02
C ASP A 79 2.13 -16.91 -0.22
N ARG A 80 1.82 -15.85 -0.94
CA ARG A 80 1.52 -14.52 -0.39
C ARG A 80 0.33 -14.42 0.56
N PHE A 81 -0.60 -15.37 0.51
CA PHE A 81 -1.78 -15.39 1.37
C PHE A 81 -1.46 -16.01 2.74
N HIS A 82 -0.44 -16.88 2.79
CA HIS A 82 0.02 -17.56 3.99
C HIS A 82 1.35 -17.02 4.52
N PHE A 83 2.00 -16.12 3.77
CA PHE A 83 3.25 -15.50 4.19
C PHE A 83 3.11 -14.72 5.50
N ASN A 84 4.05 -14.94 6.43
CA ASN A 84 4.15 -14.22 7.69
C ASN A 84 5.50 -13.51 7.77
N ALA A 85 5.50 -12.23 7.39
CA ALA A 85 6.68 -11.40 7.43
C ALA A 85 7.12 -11.18 8.89
N LYS A 86 8.35 -11.60 9.20
CA LYS A 86 8.98 -11.37 10.51
C LYS A 86 9.83 -10.11 10.42
N VAL A 87 9.30 -9.00 10.91
CA VAL A 87 9.90 -7.67 10.71
C VAL A 87 10.07 -6.98 12.07
N LYS A 88 11.27 -6.48 12.34
CA LYS A 88 11.53 -5.68 13.54
C LYS A 88 10.79 -4.35 13.46
N GLU A 89 10.43 -3.77 14.60
CA GLU A 89 9.76 -2.46 14.62
C GLU A 89 10.63 -1.35 14.01
N GLN A 90 11.96 -1.46 14.14
CA GLN A 90 12.94 -0.59 13.49
C GLN A 90 12.79 -0.65 11.96
N ASP A 91 12.86 -1.86 11.39
CA ASP A 91 12.77 -2.05 9.93
C ASP A 91 11.41 -1.64 9.37
N LEU A 92 10.32 -1.85 10.13
CA LEU A 92 9.01 -1.31 9.74
C LEU A 92 9.07 0.21 9.58
N LYS A 93 9.61 0.94 10.57
CA LYS A 93 9.64 2.41 10.56
C LYS A 93 10.64 2.99 9.56
N ASP A 94 11.80 2.35 9.43
CA ASP A 94 12.92 2.90 8.67
C ASP A 94 12.92 2.46 7.21
N THR A 95 12.16 1.41 6.86
CA THR A 95 12.09 0.86 5.50
C THR A 95 10.65 0.77 5.00
N PHE A 96 9.85 -0.15 5.55
CA PHE A 96 8.58 -0.54 4.94
C PHE A 96 7.49 0.54 5.03
N ASP A 97 7.48 1.32 6.11
CA ASP A 97 6.47 2.36 6.34
C ASP A 97 6.80 3.68 5.63
N ILE A 98 8.06 3.93 5.24
CA ILE A 98 8.48 5.19 4.64
C ILE A 98 7.64 5.55 3.41
N PRO A 99 7.43 4.65 2.42
CA PRO A 99 6.67 5.01 1.22
C PRO A 99 5.18 5.28 1.51
N PHE A 100 4.58 4.53 2.43
CA PHE A 100 3.19 4.71 2.82
C PHE A 100 2.99 5.99 3.64
N ARG A 101 3.94 6.30 4.53
CA ARG A 101 3.94 7.56 5.29
C ARG A 101 4.04 8.76 4.35
N SER A 102 4.91 8.73 3.35
CA SER A 102 4.99 9.79 2.33
C SER A 102 3.73 9.86 1.49
N CYS A 103 3.18 8.71 1.09
CA CYS A 103 1.92 8.63 0.35
C CYS A 103 0.75 9.33 1.08
N VAL A 104 0.62 9.11 2.40
CA VAL A 104 -0.44 9.75 3.21
C VAL A 104 -0.10 11.21 3.50
N LYS A 105 1.08 11.49 4.07
CA LYS A 105 1.40 12.81 4.60
C LYS A 105 1.68 13.83 3.51
N GLU A 106 2.42 13.44 2.48
CA GLU A 106 2.86 14.33 1.41
C GLU A 106 1.99 14.19 0.17
N GLY A 107 1.64 12.95 -0.21
CA GLY A 107 0.77 12.66 -1.34
C GLY A 107 -0.70 13.01 -1.10
N LYS A 108 -1.15 13.01 0.16
CA LYS A 108 -2.57 13.17 0.54
C LYS A 108 -3.47 12.13 -0.12
N VAL A 109 -3.01 10.88 -0.16
CA VAL A 109 -3.73 9.78 -0.81
C VAL A 109 -5.15 9.60 -0.27
N ALA A 110 -6.08 9.31 -1.17
CA ALA A 110 -7.48 9.06 -0.84
C ALA A 110 -7.67 7.71 -0.15
N SER A 111 -6.80 6.74 -0.39
CA SER A 111 -6.87 5.43 0.26
C SER A 111 -5.55 4.70 0.39
N VAL A 112 -5.52 3.72 1.30
CA VAL A 112 -4.42 2.76 1.46
C VAL A 112 -5.00 1.35 1.43
N MET A 113 -4.38 0.45 0.67
CA MET A 113 -4.78 -0.96 0.58
C MET A 113 -3.93 -1.81 1.51
N CYS A 114 -4.56 -2.57 2.39
CA CYS A 114 -3.84 -3.54 3.23
C CYS A 114 -3.38 -4.76 2.40
N SER A 115 -2.26 -5.37 2.82
CA SER A 115 -1.64 -6.51 2.12
C SER A 115 -2.31 -7.85 2.43
N TYR A 116 -1.93 -8.90 1.69
CA TYR A 116 -2.44 -10.25 1.93
C TYR A 116 -1.83 -10.91 3.17
N ASN A 117 -0.54 -10.71 3.36
CA ASN A 117 0.26 -11.41 4.35
C ASN A 117 -0.04 -11.02 5.80
N GLN A 118 0.57 -11.75 6.72
CA GLN A 118 0.69 -11.37 8.11
C GLN A 118 2.00 -10.60 8.35
N VAL A 119 2.00 -9.73 9.35
CA VAL A 119 3.22 -9.16 9.93
C VAL A 119 3.28 -9.58 11.39
N ASN A 120 4.36 -10.28 11.76
CA ASN A 120 4.57 -10.78 13.12
C ASN A 120 3.37 -11.57 13.68
N GLY A 121 2.70 -12.36 12.82
CA GLY A 121 1.57 -13.22 13.19
C GLY A 121 0.18 -12.60 13.10
N ILE A 122 0.06 -11.31 12.72
CA ILE A 122 -1.24 -10.64 12.61
C ILE A 122 -1.50 -10.29 11.14
N PRO A 123 -2.66 -10.67 10.55
CA PRO A 123 -3.04 -10.23 9.22
C PRO A 123 -3.09 -8.70 9.13
N THR A 124 -2.45 -8.10 8.14
CA THR A 124 -2.30 -6.63 8.07
C THR A 124 -3.65 -5.90 7.97
N CYS A 125 -4.63 -6.49 7.29
CA CYS A 125 -6.00 -5.98 7.21
C CYS A 125 -6.78 -6.04 8.52
N ALA A 126 -6.31 -6.80 9.52
CA ALA A 126 -6.94 -6.97 10.82
C ALA A 126 -6.11 -6.34 11.98
N ASP A 127 -4.97 -5.71 11.68
CA ASP A 127 -4.08 -5.16 12.70
C ASP A 127 -4.45 -3.69 13.05
N PRO A 128 -4.96 -3.41 14.27
CA PRO A 128 -5.30 -2.05 14.69
C PRO A 128 -4.07 -1.16 14.90
N LYS A 129 -2.89 -1.72 15.19
CA LYS A 129 -1.64 -0.96 15.30
C LYS A 129 -1.28 -0.39 13.92
N LEU A 130 -1.37 -1.20 12.87
CA LEU A 130 -1.09 -0.76 11.51
C LEU A 130 -2.16 0.21 10.99
N LEU A 131 -3.44 -0.17 11.02
CA LEU A 131 -4.48 0.59 10.33
C LEU A 131 -5.00 1.79 11.14
N ARG A 132 -5.30 1.60 12.43
CA ARG A 132 -5.88 2.65 13.27
C ARG A 132 -4.80 3.56 13.85
N ARG A 133 -3.77 2.99 14.47
CA ARG A 133 -2.72 3.78 15.14
C ARG A 133 -1.77 4.43 14.15
N ASN A 134 -1.25 3.70 13.16
CA ASN A 134 -0.28 4.28 12.22
C ASN A 134 -0.99 5.08 11.11
N VAL A 135 -1.72 4.40 10.22
CA VAL A 135 -2.28 5.03 9.00
C VAL A 135 -3.29 6.13 9.34
N ARG A 136 -4.30 5.83 10.16
CA ARG A 136 -5.34 6.82 10.50
C ARG A 136 -4.87 7.86 11.51
N ALA A 137 -4.31 7.47 12.66
CA ALA A 137 -3.98 8.42 13.71
C ALA A 137 -2.62 9.13 13.49
N ALA A 138 -1.52 8.37 13.35
CA ALA A 138 -0.18 8.96 13.28
C ALA A 138 0.09 9.68 11.95
N TRP A 139 -0.35 9.12 10.82
CA TRP A 139 -0.13 9.70 9.49
C TRP A 139 -1.30 10.58 9.02
N ARG A 140 -2.44 10.53 9.73
CA ARG A 140 -3.63 11.35 9.48
C ARG A 140 -4.25 11.12 8.08
N LEU A 141 -4.48 9.85 7.72
CA LEU A 141 -5.27 9.52 6.53
C LEU A 141 -6.73 9.95 6.72
N ASN A 142 -7.17 10.92 5.91
CA ASN A 142 -8.55 11.43 5.90
C ASN A 142 -9.51 10.57 5.06
N GLY A 143 -8.98 9.65 4.26
CA GLY A 143 -9.75 8.78 3.37
C GLY A 143 -9.97 7.34 3.86
N GLY A 144 -10.20 6.44 2.91
CA GLY A 144 -10.59 5.05 3.15
C GLY A 144 -9.40 4.09 3.30
N VAL A 145 -9.59 2.99 4.03
CA VAL A 145 -8.69 1.82 3.96
C VAL A 145 -9.42 0.76 3.15
N LEU A 146 -8.78 0.25 2.09
CA LEU A 146 -9.36 -0.74 1.19
C LEU A 146 -8.81 -2.13 1.49
N PHE A 147 -9.67 -3.14 1.35
CA PHE A 147 -9.28 -4.54 1.45
C PHE A 147 -8.87 -5.06 0.07
N ASN A 148 -7.83 -5.88 0.05
CA ASN A 148 -7.48 -6.60 -1.17
C ASN A 148 -8.56 -7.68 -1.46
N ASN A 149 -8.82 -7.97 -2.74
CA ASN A 149 -10.02 -8.67 -3.21
C ASN A 149 -10.28 -10.05 -2.59
N GLN A 150 -9.28 -10.71 -1.98
CA GLN A 150 -9.44 -12.03 -1.36
C GLN A 150 -9.53 -12.02 0.18
N HIS A 151 -9.25 -10.92 0.89
CA HIS A 151 -9.37 -10.89 2.36
C HIS A 151 -10.82 -11.06 2.84
N LEU A 152 -11.79 -10.59 2.06
CA LEU A 152 -13.22 -10.82 2.32
C LEU A 152 -13.60 -12.31 2.28
N LYS A 153 -12.87 -13.14 1.52
CA LYS A 153 -13.13 -14.59 1.43
C LYS A 153 -12.51 -15.39 2.58
N GLN A 154 -11.42 -14.90 3.17
CA GLN A 154 -10.79 -15.57 4.32
C GLN A 154 -11.64 -15.45 5.60
N ARG A 155 -12.41 -14.37 5.74
CA ARG A 155 -13.39 -14.21 6.83
C ARG A 155 -14.60 -15.16 6.75
N GLN A 156 -14.88 -15.74 5.58
CA GLN A 156 -15.99 -16.68 5.40
C GLN A 156 -15.60 -18.14 5.65
N ARG A 157 -14.35 -18.40 6.05
CA ARG A 157 -13.82 -19.74 6.36
C ARG A 157 -13.44 -19.93 7.83
N LEU A 158 -13.85 -19.00 8.69
CA LEU A 158 -13.86 -19.10 10.15
C LEU A 158 -15.31 -18.98 10.62
#